data_AF-A0A259CVB2-F1
#
_entry.id   AF-A0A259CVB2-F1
#
_cell.length_a   1.000
_cell.length_b   1.000
_cell.length_c   1.000
_cell.angle_alpha   90.00
_cell.angle_beta   90.00
_cell.angle_gamma   90.00
#
_symmetry.space_group_name_H-M   'P 1'
#
loop_
_entity.id
_entity.type
_entity.pdbx_description
1 polymer ?
#
loop_
_entity_poly.entity_id
_entity_poly.type
_entity_poly.pdbx_seq_one_letter_code
_entity_poly.pdbx_strand_id
1 'polypeptide(L)'
;MSKIHITELVLRDGHQSLIATRMRTADMLPICPQLDAVGFWSLEAWGGATFDACVRFLKEDPWERLRKLRKALPNSQINMLLRGQNLLGYRHYSDDVVHAFVKQAANAGVDVFRIFDAMNDTRNIREAIKAVKNVKKHAIGTLSYTTSPVHDIAYFVSMAKELQEMGA
;
A
#
# COMPACT_ATOMS: atom_id res chain seq x y z
N MET A 1 10.35 -4.42 -27.74
CA MET A 1 10.37 -4.48 -26.25
C MET A 1 9.12 -3.82 -25.74
N SER A 2 8.47 -4.38 -24.71
CA SER A 2 7.30 -3.76 -24.06
C SER A 2 7.72 -2.56 -23.20
N LYS A 3 6.80 -1.59 -23.03
CA LYS A 3 7.01 -0.44 -22.15
C LYS A 3 7.15 -0.92 -20.69
N ILE A 4 8.17 -0.41 -19.98
CA ILE A 4 8.32 -0.63 -18.54
C ILE A 4 7.59 0.48 -17.80
N HIS A 5 6.84 0.09 -16.77
CA HIS A 5 6.09 0.97 -15.90
C HIS A 5 6.86 1.22 -14.60
N ILE A 6 6.81 2.45 -14.08
CA ILE A 6 7.56 2.87 -12.89
C ILE A 6 6.59 3.31 -11.79
N THR A 7 6.84 2.85 -10.55
CA THR A 7 6.17 3.35 -9.34
C THR A 7 7.15 4.18 -8.54
N GLU A 8 6.75 5.39 -8.18
CA GLU A 8 7.55 6.30 -7.36
C GLU A 8 7.18 6.17 -5.88
N LEU A 9 8.18 6.21 -4.99
CA LEU A 9 8.08 5.88 -3.57
C LEU A 9 8.36 7.07 -2.63
N VAL A 10 8.74 8.23 -3.18
CA VAL A 10 9.21 9.39 -2.39
C VAL A 10 8.23 9.84 -1.31
N LEU A 11 6.92 9.69 -1.53
CA LEU A 11 5.86 10.13 -0.61
C LEU A 11 5.55 9.12 0.52
N ARG A 12 6.10 7.89 0.46
CA ARG A 12 5.93 6.84 1.48
C ARG A 12 7.25 6.20 1.86
N ASP A 13 7.75 5.25 1.06
CA ASP A 13 8.90 4.44 1.46
C ASP A 13 10.21 5.22 1.47
N GLY A 14 10.34 6.22 0.59
CA GLY A 14 11.55 7.03 0.52
C GLY A 14 11.88 7.69 1.87
N HIS A 15 10.92 8.43 2.43
CA HIS A 15 11.14 9.09 3.73
C HIS A 15 10.98 8.14 4.92
N GLN A 16 10.20 7.07 4.81
CA GLN A 16 10.14 6.02 5.83
C GLN A 16 11.51 5.36 6.03
N SER A 17 12.18 5.03 4.93
CA SER A 17 13.48 4.36 4.92
C SER A 17 14.64 5.28 5.30
N LEU A 18 14.60 6.55 4.87
CA LEU A 18 15.75 7.46 4.98
C LEU A 18 15.68 8.43 6.15
N ILE A 19 14.48 8.86 6.55
CA ILE A 19 14.29 9.90 7.58
C ILE A 19 13.16 9.55 8.56
N ALA A 20 13.05 8.27 8.91
CA ALA A 20 12.19 7.75 9.96
C ALA A 20 10.71 8.19 9.87
N THR A 21 10.19 8.28 8.64
CA THR A 21 8.79 8.61 8.34
C THR A 21 8.36 10.03 8.77
N ARG A 22 9.29 10.99 8.81
CA ARG A 22 9.05 12.34 9.38
C ARG A 22 8.68 13.43 8.38
N MET A 23 8.48 13.08 7.11
CA MET A 23 8.05 14.06 6.11
C MET A 23 6.61 14.54 6.40
N ARG A 24 6.43 15.87 6.52
CA ARG A 24 5.12 16.50 6.77
C ARG A 24 4.34 16.59 5.48
N THR A 25 3.00 16.62 5.59
CA THR A 25 2.15 16.79 4.40
C THR A 25 2.45 18.12 3.69
N ALA A 26 2.76 19.18 4.45
CA ALA A 26 3.09 20.49 3.90
C ALA A 26 4.35 20.48 3.01
N ASP A 27 5.31 19.60 3.27
CA ASP A 27 6.53 19.47 2.46
C ASP A 27 6.31 18.62 1.20
N MET A 28 5.26 17.79 1.19
CA MET A 28 4.88 16.94 0.04
C MET A 28 4.05 17.70 -1.01
N LEU A 29 3.11 18.53 -0.57
CA LEU A 29 2.10 19.11 -1.48
C LEU A 29 2.68 20.00 -2.59
N PRO A 30 3.70 20.84 -2.37
CA PRO A 30 4.22 21.73 -3.43
C PRO A 30 4.74 20.99 -4.66
N ILE A 31 5.28 19.77 -4.51
CA ILE A 31 5.84 18.99 -5.63
C ILE A 31 4.79 18.09 -6.31
N CYS A 32 3.62 17.89 -5.71
CA CYS A 32 2.60 16.95 -6.23
C CYS A 32 2.19 17.21 -7.68
N PRO A 33 1.93 18.45 -8.15
CA PRO A 33 1.56 18.69 -9.55
C PRO A 33 2.63 18.24 -10.55
N GLN A 34 3.92 18.34 -10.18
CA GLN A 34 5.02 17.89 -11.02
C GLN A 34 5.11 16.36 -11.03
N LEU A 35 4.96 15.71 -9.86
CA LEU A 35 4.91 14.25 -9.77
C LEU A 35 3.75 13.67 -10.60
N ASP A 36 2.59 14.31 -10.55
CA ASP A 36 1.37 13.88 -11.28
C ASP A 36 1.54 13.95 -12.81
N ALA A 37 2.41 14.85 -13.30
CA ALA A 37 2.67 15.04 -14.72
C ALA A 37 3.72 14.08 -15.31
N VAL A 38 4.50 13.37 -14.48
CA VAL A 38 5.59 12.49 -14.96
C VAL A 38 5.06 11.28 -15.73
N GLY A 39 3.86 10.79 -15.38
CA GLY A 39 3.30 9.57 -15.97
C GLY A 39 3.81 8.27 -15.32
N PHE A 40 4.06 8.30 -14.01
CA PHE A 40 4.25 7.08 -13.21
C PHE A 40 3.02 6.17 -13.30
N TRP A 41 3.24 4.86 -13.18
CA TRP A 41 2.14 3.90 -13.08
C TRP A 41 1.37 4.06 -11.77
N SER A 42 2.09 4.28 -10.67
CA SER A 42 1.49 4.68 -9.39
C SER A 42 2.46 5.53 -8.56
N LEU A 43 1.92 6.31 -7.63
CA LEU A 43 2.65 6.99 -6.58
C LEU A 43 2.32 6.32 -5.25
N GLU A 44 3.32 5.72 -4.61
CA GLU A 44 3.14 5.15 -3.28
C GLU A 44 3.20 6.27 -2.23
N ALA A 45 2.05 6.57 -1.64
CA ALA A 45 1.86 7.79 -0.84
C ALA A 45 1.13 7.56 0.49
N TRP A 46 0.77 6.30 0.80
CA TRP A 46 0.03 5.98 2.03
C TRP A 46 0.31 4.56 2.54
N GLY A 47 -0.14 4.25 3.75
CA GLY A 47 0.11 2.96 4.40
C GLY A 47 1.52 2.84 5.00
N GLY A 48 1.94 1.60 5.27
CA GLY A 48 3.19 1.35 6.02
C GLY A 48 3.20 2.05 7.38
N ALA A 49 4.32 2.68 7.74
CA ALA A 49 4.46 3.39 9.01
C ALA A 49 3.87 4.81 8.99
N THR A 50 3.42 5.30 7.83
CA THR A 50 2.96 6.70 7.72
C THR A 50 1.73 6.99 8.57
N PHE A 51 0.84 6.01 8.76
CA PHE A 51 -0.36 6.17 9.58
C PHE A 51 -0.02 6.40 11.06
N ASP A 52 0.87 5.56 11.62
CA ASP A 52 1.41 5.75 12.98
C ASP A 52 2.13 7.09 13.09
N ALA A 53 3.01 7.41 12.14
CA ALA A 53 3.83 8.61 12.20
C ALA A 53 2.99 9.91 12.16
N CYS A 54 1.93 9.94 11.34
CA CYS A 54 0.98 11.05 11.29
C CYS A 54 0.41 11.36 12.67
N VAL A 55 -0.17 10.35 13.33
CA VAL A 55 -0.85 10.51 14.62
C VAL A 55 0.17 10.74 15.75
N ARG A 56 1.19 9.88 15.83
CA ARG A 56 2.11 9.82 16.95
C ARG A 56 3.02 11.04 17.01
N PHE A 57 3.59 11.43 15.88
CA PHE A 57 4.70 12.38 15.84
C PHE A 57 4.38 13.69 15.14
N LEU A 58 3.68 13.64 14.00
CA LEU A 58 3.43 14.82 13.18
C LEU A 58 2.20 15.60 13.63
N LYS A 59 1.34 14.97 14.46
CA LYS A 59 0.05 15.52 14.89
C LYS A 59 -0.86 15.84 13.70
N GLU A 60 -0.80 14.97 12.69
CA GLU A 60 -1.61 15.04 11.48
C GLU A 60 -2.63 13.90 11.48
N ASP A 61 -3.83 14.16 10.93
CA ASP A 61 -4.77 13.09 10.61
C ASP A 61 -4.33 12.38 9.31
N PRO A 62 -4.03 11.07 9.34
CA PRO A 62 -3.60 10.33 8.16
C PRO A 62 -4.67 10.27 7.06
N TRP A 63 -5.95 10.38 7.39
CA TRP A 63 -7.04 10.44 6.41
C TRP A 63 -7.07 11.79 5.69
N GLU A 64 -6.83 12.89 6.41
CA GLU A 64 -6.68 14.23 5.81
C GLU A 64 -5.46 14.30 4.90
N ARG A 65 -4.33 13.68 5.29
CA ARG A 65 -3.17 13.54 4.40
C ARG A 65 -3.57 12.87 3.08
N LEU A 66 -4.26 11.73 3.14
CA LEU A 66 -4.69 11.01 1.94
C LEU A 66 -5.61 11.86 1.06
N ARG A 67 -6.61 12.56 1.63
CA ARG A 67 -7.52 13.44 0.86
C ARG A 67 -6.78 14.59 0.18
N LYS A 68 -5.82 15.22 0.88
CA LYS A 68 -4.99 16.31 0.32
C LYS A 68 -4.11 15.81 -0.82
N LEU A 69 -3.46 14.66 -0.65
CA LEU A 69 -2.66 14.03 -1.70
C LEU A 69 -3.52 13.62 -2.90
N ARG A 70 -4.70 13.02 -2.67
CA ARG A 70 -5.65 12.68 -3.73
C ARG A 70 -6.06 13.89 -4.55
N LYS A 71 -6.32 15.03 -3.90
CA LYS A 71 -6.65 16.29 -4.56
C LYS A 71 -5.46 16.86 -5.34
N ALA A 72 -4.24 16.72 -4.83
CA ALA A 72 -3.04 17.25 -5.45
C ALA A 72 -2.44 16.37 -6.56
N LEU A 73 -2.85 15.09 -6.61
CA LEU A 73 -2.42 14.09 -7.59
C LEU A 73 -3.63 13.53 -8.36
N PRO A 74 -4.45 14.34 -9.06
CA PRO A 74 -5.72 13.86 -9.63
C PRO A 74 -5.56 12.81 -10.73
N ASN A 75 -4.43 12.76 -11.45
CA ASN A 75 -4.24 11.87 -12.60
C ASN A 75 -3.50 10.57 -12.25
N SER A 76 -2.75 10.56 -11.15
CA SER A 76 -1.94 9.41 -10.73
C SER A 76 -2.74 8.38 -9.95
N GLN A 77 -2.36 7.11 -10.05
CA GLN A 77 -2.90 6.08 -9.15
C GLN A 77 -2.19 6.18 -7.79
N ILE A 78 -2.95 6.36 -6.70
CA ILE A 78 -2.36 6.35 -5.36
C ILE A 78 -2.25 4.89 -4.89
N ASN A 79 -1.03 4.50 -4.57
CA ASN A 79 -0.67 3.18 -4.05
C ASN A 79 -0.43 3.24 -2.53
N MET A 80 -0.85 2.19 -1.82
CA MET A 80 -0.55 2.00 -0.42
C MET A 80 0.03 0.61 -0.10
N LEU A 81 0.86 0.54 0.95
CA LEU A 81 1.27 -0.72 1.57
C LEU A 81 0.34 -1.09 2.73
N LEU A 82 -0.28 -2.27 2.67
CA LEU A 82 -1.20 -2.81 3.66
C LEU A 82 -0.73 -4.18 4.16
N ARG A 83 -0.63 -4.38 5.46
CA ARG A 83 -0.18 -5.67 6.03
C ARG A 83 -1.36 -6.59 6.33
N GLY A 84 -2.03 -7.07 5.29
CA GLY A 84 -3.09 -8.10 5.40
C GLY A 84 -4.06 -7.88 6.57
N GLN A 85 -4.25 -8.93 7.37
CA GLN A 85 -5.11 -8.94 8.56
C GLN A 85 -4.63 -8.00 9.68
N ASN A 86 -3.35 -7.58 9.67
CA ASN A 86 -2.84 -6.57 10.60
C ASN A 86 -3.22 -5.15 10.21
N LEU A 87 -3.64 -4.91 8.96
CA LEU A 87 -3.85 -3.60 8.39
C LEU A 87 -2.61 -2.70 8.54
N LEU A 88 -2.73 -1.62 9.32
CA LEU A 88 -1.65 -0.72 9.71
C LEU A 88 -1.48 -0.70 11.24
N GLY A 89 -1.97 -1.74 11.92
CA GLY A 89 -1.95 -1.86 13.38
C GLY A 89 -1.02 -2.98 13.88
N TYR A 90 -1.12 -3.27 15.18
CA TYR A 90 -0.16 -4.11 15.90
C TYR A 90 -0.61 -5.56 16.13
N ARG A 91 -1.77 -5.97 15.62
CA ARG A 91 -2.35 -7.33 15.78
C ARG A 91 -3.27 -7.67 14.62
N HIS A 92 -3.71 -8.93 14.51
CA HIS A 92 -4.77 -9.28 13.58
C HIS A 92 -6.09 -8.63 14.03
N TYR A 93 -6.86 -8.16 13.05
CA TYR A 93 -8.20 -7.63 13.25
C TYR A 93 -9.24 -8.62 12.72
N SER A 94 -10.48 -8.46 13.16
CA SER A 94 -11.61 -9.18 12.60
C SER A 94 -11.90 -8.70 11.16
N ASP A 95 -12.51 -9.56 10.36
CA ASP A 95 -12.72 -9.30 8.93
C ASP A 95 -13.55 -8.04 8.70
N ASP A 96 -14.56 -7.75 9.53
CA ASP A 96 -15.37 -6.54 9.44
C ASP A 96 -14.52 -5.26 9.51
N VAL A 97 -13.49 -5.22 10.36
CA VAL A 97 -12.54 -4.10 10.43
C VAL A 97 -11.68 -4.02 9.18
N VAL A 98 -11.25 -5.16 8.63
CA VAL A 98 -10.49 -5.20 7.37
C VAL A 98 -11.31 -4.64 6.21
N HIS A 99 -12.55 -5.10 6.07
CA HIS A 99 -13.47 -4.63 5.02
C HIS A 99 -13.81 -3.15 5.18
N ALA A 100 -14.05 -2.68 6.41
CA ALA A 100 -14.32 -1.28 6.69
C ALA A 100 -13.10 -0.38 6.37
N PHE A 101 -11.89 -0.82 6.76
CA PHE A 101 -10.67 -0.08 6.49
C PHE A 101 -10.40 0.07 4.99
N VAL A 102 -10.47 -1.03 4.24
CA VAL A 102 -10.25 -1.03 2.78
C VAL A 102 -11.29 -0.15 2.08
N LYS A 103 -12.57 -0.26 2.46
CA LYS A 103 -13.63 0.60 1.92
C LYS A 103 -13.35 2.07 2.16
N GLN A 104 -12.93 2.43 3.38
CA GLN A 104 -12.64 3.82 3.70
C GLN A 104 -11.39 4.34 2.97
N ALA A 105 -10.33 3.53 2.85
CA ALA A 105 -9.12 3.86 2.10
C ALA A 105 -9.42 4.09 0.61
N ALA A 106 -10.23 3.22 0.00
CA ALA A 106 -10.66 3.38 -1.39
C ALA A 106 -11.49 4.66 -1.59
N ASN A 107 -12.43 4.94 -0.69
CA ASN A 107 -13.25 6.15 -0.73
C ASN A 107 -12.43 7.43 -0.56
N ALA A 108 -11.39 7.40 0.27
CA ALA A 108 -10.53 8.55 0.52
C ALA A 108 -9.52 8.80 -0.61
N GLY A 109 -9.25 7.80 -1.46
CA GLY A 109 -8.50 8.01 -2.70
C GLY A 109 -7.43 6.99 -3.05
N VAL A 110 -7.31 5.88 -2.31
CA VAL A 110 -6.39 4.78 -2.69
C VAL A 110 -6.94 4.03 -3.90
N ASP A 111 -6.08 3.81 -4.90
CA ASP A 111 -6.40 3.07 -6.11
C ASP A 111 -5.78 1.67 -6.14
N VAL A 112 -4.56 1.56 -5.61
CA VAL A 112 -3.75 0.35 -5.61
C VAL A 112 -3.42 -0.04 -4.17
N PHE A 113 -3.72 -1.28 -3.82
CA PHE A 113 -3.41 -1.86 -2.51
C PHE A 113 -2.37 -2.95 -2.69
N ARG A 114 -1.14 -2.68 -2.22
CA ARG A 114 -0.10 -3.70 -2.08
C ARG A 114 -0.26 -4.40 -0.75
N ILE A 115 -0.65 -5.67 -0.79
CA ILE A 115 -1.04 -6.45 0.38
C ILE A 115 -0.01 -7.54 0.62
N PHE A 116 0.59 -7.54 1.83
CA PHE A 116 1.60 -8.51 2.22
C PHE A 116 1.33 -9.08 3.61
N ASP A 117 1.92 -10.24 3.88
CA ASP A 117 2.06 -10.83 5.20
C ASP A 117 3.54 -11.10 5.47
N ALA A 118 4.00 -10.83 6.69
CA ALA A 118 5.42 -10.92 7.03
C ALA A 118 5.97 -12.36 6.98
N MET A 119 5.10 -13.36 7.10
CA MET A 119 5.45 -14.79 7.09
C MET A 119 5.13 -15.46 5.75
N ASN A 120 4.71 -14.70 4.73
CA ASN A 120 4.19 -15.22 3.46
C ASN A 120 2.97 -16.15 3.64
N ASP A 121 2.22 -16.03 4.73
CA ASP A 121 1.00 -16.81 4.93
C ASP A 121 -0.16 -16.19 4.13
N THR A 122 -0.50 -16.81 3.00
CA THR A 122 -1.52 -16.30 2.07
C THR A 122 -2.92 -16.22 2.69
N ARG A 123 -3.17 -16.96 3.79
CA ARG A 123 -4.44 -16.87 4.54
C ARG A 123 -4.62 -15.48 5.16
N ASN A 124 -3.54 -14.84 5.61
CA ASN A 124 -3.58 -13.55 6.29
C ASN A 124 -3.83 -12.36 5.34
N ILE A 125 -3.75 -12.56 4.02
CA ILE A 125 -3.99 -11.50 3.02
C ILE A 125 -5.27 -11.72 2.21
N ARG A 126 -5.87 -12.91 2.30
CA ARG A 126 -7.06 -13.31 1.52
C ARG A 126 -8.23 -12.34 1.71
N GLU A 127 -8.58 -12.02 2.96
CA GLU A 127 -9.72 -11.14 3.23
C GLU A 127 -9.45 -9.69 2.81
N ALA A 128 -8.21 -9.22 2.93
CA ALA A 128 -7.83 -7.90 2.41
C ALA A 128 -7.92 -7.85 0.88
N ILE A 129 -7.43 -8.87 0.15
CA ILE A 129 -7.55 -8.96 -1.33
C ILE A 129 -9.03 -8.94 -1.73
N LYS A 130 -9.85 -9.76 -1.07
CA LYS A 130 -11.30 -9.83 -1.31
C LYS A 130 -11.98 -8.47 -1.07
N ALA A 131 -11.66 -7.80 0.03
CA ALA A 131 -12.18 -6.47 0.34
C ALA A 131 -11.81 -5.44 -0.75
N VAL A 132 -10.57 -5.47 -1.24
CA VAL A 132 -10.10 -4.56 -2.30
C VAL A 132 -10.83 -4.80 -3.62
N LYS A 133 -11.05 -6.07 -3.98
CA LYS A 133 -11.85 -6.43 -5.15
C LYS A 133 -13.30 -6.01 -5.04
N ASN A 134 -13.92 -6.15 -3.87
CA ASN A 134 -15.30 -5.75 -3.64
C ASN A 134 -15.50 -4.24 -3.85
N VAL A 135 -14.49 -3.43 -3.57
CA VAL A 135 -14.50 -1.97 -3.81
C VAL A 135 -13.95 -1.59 -5.19
N LYS A 136 -13.72 -2.57 -6.07
CA LYS A 136 -13.27 -2.40 -7.47
C LYS A 136 -11.96 -1.62 -7.59
N LYS A 137 -11.04 -1.84 -6.67
CA LYS A 137 -9.68 -1.29 -6.69
C LYS A 137 -8.66 -2.37 -7.05
N HIS A 138 -7.42 -1.97 -7.34
CA HIS A 138 -6.38 -2.89 -7.78
C HIS A 138 -5.71 -3.55 -6.56
N ALA A 139 -5.76 -4.88 -6.48
CA ALA A 139 -5.12 -5.66 -5.42
C ALA A 139 -3.80 -6.23 -5.94
N ILE A 140 -2.68 -5.91 -5.29
CA ILE A 140 -1.39 -6.55 -5.55
C ILE A 140 -1.11 -7.52 -4.40
N GLY A 141 -1.15 -8.82 -4.67
CA GLY A 141 -0.61 -9.83 -3.79
C GLY A 141 0.91 -9.77 -3.76
N THR A 142 1.51 -9.80 -2.57
CA THR A 142 2.96 -9.57 -2.39
C THR A 142 3.67 -10.82 -1.90
N LEU A 143 4.80 -11.13 -2.52
CA LEU A 143 5.77 -12.12 -2.04
C LEU A 143 6.86 -11.38 -1.25
N SER A 144 6.97 -11.60 0.05
CA SER A 144 8.08 -11.09 0.85
C SER A 144 9.30 -11.98 0.65
N TYR A 145 10.18 -11.58 -0.27
CA TYR A 145 11.37 -12.34 -0.62
C TYR A 145 12.32 -12.53 0.58
N THR A 146 12.92 -13.71 0.65
CA THR A 146 13.96 -14.04 1.63
C THR A 146 14.80 -15.22 1.10
N THR A 147 15.93 -15.49 1.75
CA THR A 147 16.79 -16.65 1.46
C THR A 147 16.92 -17.51 2.71
N SER A 148 16.67 -18.81 2.59
CA SER A 148 16.85 -19.79 3.67
C SER A 148 16.89 -21.21 3.09
N PRO A 149 17.24 -22.24 3.88
CA PRO A 149 17.22 -23.64 3.43
C PRO A 149 15.87 -24.13 2.87
N VAL A 150 14.75 -23.48 3.23
CA VAL A 150 13.40 -23.86 2.78
C VAL A 150 12.80 -22.94 1.70
N HIS A 151 13.51 -21.88 1.29
CA HIS A 151 13.01 -20.92 0.31
C HIS A 151 13.74 -21.11 -1.03
N ASP A 152 13.02 -21.58 -2.03
CA ASP A 152 13.51 -21.75 -3.40
C ASP A 152 12.53 -21.14 -4.42
N ILE A 153 12.84 -21.28 -5.71
CA ILE A 153 11.97 -20.76 -6.78
C ILE A 153 10.60 -21.44 -6.75
N ALA A 154 10.54 -22.75 -6.46
CA ALA A 154 9.27 -23.49 -6.46
C ALA A 154 8.33 -22.99 -5.37
N TYR A 155 8.86 -22.64 -4.19
CA TYR A 155 8.12 -21.98 -3.10
C TYR A 155 7.50 -20.66 -3.55
N PHE A 156 8.27 -19.78 -4.19
CA PHE A 156 7.73 -18.48 -4.64
C PHE A 156 6.73 -18.65 -5.80
N VAL A 157 6.95 -19.62 -6.69
CA VAL A 157 6.01 -19.94 -7.78
C VAL A 157 4.70 -20.51 -7.26
N SER A 158 4.71 -21.38 -6.23
CA SER A 158 3.48 -21.90 -5.64
C SER A 158 2.68 -20.79 -4.97
N MET A 159 3.34 -19.93 -4.19
CA MET A 159 2.69 -18.77 -3.57
C MET A 159 2.13 -17.81 -4.62
N ALA A 160 2.84 -17.54 -5.72
CA ALA A 160 2.34 -16.70 -6.80
C ALA A 160 1.04 -17.25 -7.44
N LYS A 161 0.94 -18.57 -7.61
CA LYS A 161 -0.29 -19.23 -8.10
C LYS A 161 -1.45 -19.08 -7.13
N GLU A 162 -1.20 -19.24 -5.82
CA GLU A 162 -2.24 -19.02 -4.80
C GLU A 162 -2.77 -17.58 -4.82
N LEU A 163 -1.89 -16.59 -4.97
CA LEU A 163 -2.28 -15.18 -5.08
C LEU A 163 -3.14 -14.92 -6.34
N GLN A 164 -2.74 -15.49 -7.48
CA GLN A 164 -3.49 -15.41 -8.73
C GLN A 164 -4.90 -16.02 -8.57
N GLU A 165 -5.02 -17.18 -7.89
CA GLU A 165 -6.32 -17.82 -7.62
C GLU A 165 -7.22 -16.98 -6.71
N MET A 166 -6.64 -16.18 -5.80
CA MET A 166 -7.40 -15.19 -5.00
C MET A 166 -7.86 -13.97 -5.81
N GLY A 167 -7.37 -13.83 -7.05
CA GLY A 167 -7.70 -12.74 -7.95
C GLY A 167 -6.88 -11.48 -7.75
N ALA A 168 -5.66 -11.61 -7.20
CA ALA A 168 -4.63 -10.59 -7.32
C ALA A 168 -4.21 -10.36 -8.79
#